data_AF-A0A3N5K2M4-F1
#
_entry.id   AF-A0A3N5K2M4-F1
#
_cell.length_a   1.000
_cell.length_b   1.000
_cell.length_c   1.000
_cell.angle_alpha   90.00
_cell.angle_beta   90.00
_cell.angle_gamma   90.00
#
_symmetry.space_group_name_H-M   'P 1'
#
loop_
_entity.id
_entity.type
_entity.pdbx_description
1 polymer ?
#
loop_
_entity_poly.entity_id
_entity_poly.type
_entity_poly.pdbx_seq_one_letter_code
_entity_poly.pdbx_strand_id
1 'polypeptide(L)'
;MTMKKIKAIRCTEVAKYVCENLDEQIDSPLCRKIKKHLQECPDCAAQLRSLKNTVGLYRRYPAPALPADCHKNLMTALSAITRTR
;
A
#
# COMPACT_ATOMS: atom_id res chain seq x y z
N MET A 1 30.73 -15.30 8.48
CA MET A 1 29.33 -14.83 8.43
C MET A 1 29.29 -13.37 8.87
N THR A 2 29.18 -12.42 7.94
CA THR A 2 29.24 -10.98 8.26
C THR A 2 27.86 -10.48 8.69
N MET A 3 27.70 -10.20 9.98
CA MET A 3 26.55 -9.47 10.51
C MET A 3 26.57 -8.05 9.92
N LYS A 4 25.83 -7.82 8.83
CA LYS A 4 25.61 -6.50 8.25
C LYS A 4 24.95 -5.61 9.30
N LYS A 5 25.69 -4.63 9.84
CA LYS A 5 25.19 -3.62 10.77
C LYS A 5 23.86 -3.05 10.26
N ILE A 6 22.81 -3.23 11.03
CA ILE A 6 21.45 -2.84 10.68
C ILE A 6 21.32 -1.34 10.97
N LYS A 7 21.47 -0.51 9.93
CA LYS A 7 21.24 0.95 10.03
C LYS A 7 19.83 1.23 10.57
N ALA A 8 19.74 2.09 11.58
CA ALA A 8 18.49 2.61 12.13
C ALA A 8 17.77 3.47 11.08
N ILE A 9 16.46 3.33 11.00
CA ILE A 9 15.62 4.04 10.02
C ILE A 9 15.12 5.35 10.61
N ARG A 10 15.12 6.43 9.81
CA ARG A 10 14.66 7.76 10.23
C ARG A 10 13.19 7.98 9.85
N CYS A 11 12.52 8.90 10.54
CA CYS A 11 11.13 9.26 10.25
C CYS A 11 10.92 9.68 8.78
N THR A 12 11.86 10.39 8.18
CA THR A 12 11.81 10.81 6.77
C THR A 12 11.80 9.62 5.80
N GLU A 13 12.51 8.56 6.13
CA GLU A 13 12.58 7.32 5.32
C GLU A 13 11.29 6.51 5.46
N VAL A 14 10.69 6.50 6.67
CA VAL A 14 9.39 5.89 6.94
C VAL A 14 8.28 6.61 6.18
N ALA A 15 8.23 7.95 6.26
CA ALA A 15 7.22 8.75 5.56
C ALA A 15 7.28 8.52 4.05
N LYS A 16 8.48 8.53 3.46
CA LYS A 16 8.68 8.27 2.03
C LYS A 16 8.17 6.88 1.64
N TYR A 17 8.56 5.85 2.38
CA TYR A 17 8.14 4.48 2.07
C TYR A 17 6.63 4.29 2.21
N VAL A 18 6.00 4.85 3.25
CA VAL A 18 4.56 4.79 3.45
C VAL A 18 3.82 5.44 2.27
N CYS A 19 4.28 6.59 1.77
CA CYS A 19 3.71 7.22 0.59
C CYS A 19 3.88 6.39 -0.69
N GLU A 20 5.04 5.73 -0.85
CA GLU A 20 5.36 4.94 -2.05
C GLU A 20 4.67 3.56 -2.07
N ASN A 21 4.30 2.99 -0.92
CA ASN A 21 3.87 1.58 -0.80
C ASN A 21 2.54 1.44 -0.04
N LEU A 22 1.70 2.48 -0.12
CA LEU A 22 0.47 2.75 0.66
C LEU A 22 -0.42 1.55 1.04
N ASP A 23 -0.43 0.47 0.27
CA ASP A 23 -1.22 -0.74 0.53
C ASP A 23 -0.52 -2.05 0.10
N GLU A 24 0.78 -2.02 -0.21
CA GLU A 24 1.48 -3.22 -0.67
C GLU A 24 1.90 -4.11 0.49
N GLN A 25 1.45 -5.38 0.49
CA GLN A 25 1.97 -6.40 1.41
C GLN A 25 3.38 -6.82 0.97
N ILE A 26 4.38 -5.99 1.29
CA ILE A 26 5.78 -6.29 0.98
C ILE A 26 6.43 -6.90 2.23
N ASP A 27 6.77 -8.18 2.21
CA ASP A 27 7.49 -8.83 3.33
C ASP A 27 9.03 -8.68 3.23
N SER A 28 9.46 -7.46 2.89
CA SER A 28 10.88 -7.14 2.76
C SER A 28 11.53 -6.86 4.13
N PRO A 29 12.86 -7.05 4.26
CA PRO A 29 13.60 -6.61 5.45
C PRO A 29 13.40 -5.12 5.79
N LEU A 30 13.14 -4.28 4.78
CA LEU A 30 12.83 -2.86 4.95
C LEU A 30 11.45 -2.68 5.60
N CYS A 31 10.44 -3.40 5.14
CA CYS A 31 9.10 -3.38 5.72
C CYS A 31 9.12 -3.74 7.21
N ARG A 32 9.89 -4.76 7.62
CA ARG A 32 10.03 -5.10 9.04
C ARG A 32 10.62 -3.97 9.89
N LYS A 33 11.61 -3.22 9.37
CA LYS A 33 12.18 -2.05 10.07
C LYS A 33 11.18 -0.92 10.19
N ILE A 34 10.40 -0.68 9.14
CA ILE A 34 9.39 0.37 9.11
C ILE A 34 8.26 0.04 10.07
N LYS A 35 7.78 -1.21 10.08
CA LYS A 35 6.80 -1.71 11.06
C LYS A 35 7.31 -1.50 12.49
N LYS A 36 8.58 -1.84 12.77
CA LYS A 36 9.18 -1.60 14.07
C LYS A 36 9.21 -0.11 14.44
N HIS A 37 9.66 0.75 13.53
CA HIS A 37 9.69 2.19 13.77
C HIS A 37 8.30 2.78 14.02
N LEU A 38 7.28 2.34 13.27
CA LEU A 38 5.88 2.76 13.47
C LEU A 38 5.31 2.32 14.81
N GLN A 39 5.83 1.25 15.42
CA GLN A 39 5.46 0.82 16.76
C GLN A 39 6.14 1.65 17.85
N GLU A 40 7.35 2.14 17.59
CA GLU A 40 8.19 2.85 18.58
C GLU A 40 8.07 4.38 18.50
N CYS A 41 7.68 4.94 17.34
CA CYS A 41 7.59 6.38 17.11
C CYS A 41 6.13 6.87 17.05
N PRO A 42 5.66 7.65 18.04
CA PRO A 42 4.27 8.12 18.11
C PRO A 42 3.91 9.08 16.96
N ASP A 43 4.86 9.90 16.49
CA ASP A 43 4.63 10.85 15.39
C ASP A 43 4.36 10.12 14.07
N CYS A 44 5.20 9.14 13.73
CA CYS A 44 5.02 8.34 12.54
C CYS A 44 3.75 7.46 12.61
N ALA A 45 3.40 6.95 13.80
CA ALA A 45 2.15 6.24 14.01
C ALA A 45 0.92 7.15 13.78
N ALA A 46 0.97 8.39 14.27
CA ALA A 46 -0.09 9.37 14.06
C ALA A 46 -0.24 9.75 12.58
N GLN A 47 0.88 9.94 11.87
CA GLN A 47 0.89 10.23 10.44
C GLN A 47 0.26 9.07 9.64
N LEU A 48 0.66 7.82 9.91
CA LEU A 48 0.08 6.65 9.25
C LEU A 48 -1.43 6.53 9.53
N ARG A 49 -1.86 6.80 10.75
CA ARG A 49 -3.28 6.80 11.12
C ARG A 49 -4.06 7.86 10.34
N SER A 50 -3.54 9.08 10.26
CA SER A 50 -4.15 10.16 9.47
C SER A 50 -4.31 9.76 7.99
N LEU A 51 -3.26 9.20 7.40
CA LEU A 51 -3.28 8.74 6.01
C LEU A 51 -4.33 7.62 5.78
N LYS A 52 -4.39 6.63 6.68
CA LYS A 52 -5.42 5.58 6.63
C LYS A 52 -6.84 6.12 6.75
N ASN A 53 -7.04 7.13 7.59
CA ASN A 53 -8.35 7.79 7.71
C ASN A 53 -8.72 8.46 6.39
N THR A 54 -7.79 9.20 5.77
CA THR A 54 -8.00 9.84 4.46
C THR A 54 -8.37 8.81 3.39
N VAL A 55 -7.62 7.72 3.27
CA VAL A 55 -7.96 6.60 2.34
C VAL A 55 -9.34 6.02 2.65
N GLY A 56 -9.66 5.84 3.94
CA GLY A 56 -10.96 5.36 4.38
C GLY A 56 -12.11 6.28 3.98
N LEU A 57 -11.92 7.60 4.01
CA LEU A 57 -12.90 8.57 3.54
C LEU A 57 -13.16 8.43 2.04
N TYR A 58 -12.10 8.32 1.22
CA TYR A 58 -12.25 8.11 -0.22
C TYR A 58 -12.93 6.78 -0.56
N ARG A 59 -12.64 5.70 0.17
CA ARG A 59 -13.30 4.39 -0.06
C ARG A 59 -14.79 4.38 0.27
N ARG A 60 -15.26 5.28 1.15
CA ARG A 60 -16.68 5.42 1.50
C ARG A 60 -17.45 6.27 0.50
N TYR A 61 -16.75 6.96 -0.39
CA TYR A 61 -17.41 7.71 -1.44
C TYR A 61 -18.13 6.72 -2.37
N PRO A 62 -19.42 6.94 -2.69
CA PRO A 62 -20.15 6.05 -3.55
C PRO A 62 -19.42 5.96 -4.89
N ALA A 63 -19.08 4.74 -5.30
CA ALA A 63 -18.52 4.51 -6.61
C ALA A 63 -19.53 5.01 -7.66
N PRO A 64 -19.08 5.69 -8.72
CA PRO A 64 -19.97 6.05 -9.81
C PRO A 64 -20.63 4.78 -10.35
N ALA A 65 -21.93 4.86 -10.62
CA ALA A 65 -22.65 3.74 -11.22
C ALA A 65 -22.00 3.41 -12.57
N LEU A 66 -21.51 2.18 -12.71
CA LEU A 66 -20.98 1.69 -13.97
C LEU A 66 -22.15 1.25 -14.86
N PRO A 67 -22.02 1.37 -16.20
CA PRO A 67 -22.98 0.76 -17.12
C PRO A 67 -23.11 -0.74 -16.84
N ALA A 68 -24.33 -1.29 -16.97
CA ALA A 68 -24.61 -2.69 -16.67
C ALA A 68 -23.71 -3.67 -17.44
N ASP A 69 -23.35 -3.33 -18.69
CA ASP A 69 -22.51 -4.17 -19.56
C ASP A 69 -21.01 -4.05 -19.27
N CYS A 70 -20.58 -3.14 -18.38
CA CYS A 70 -19.17 -2.86 -18.15
C CYS A 70 -18.41 -4.11 -17.69
N HIS A 71 -19.01 -4.91 -16.79
CA HIS A 71 -18.41 -6.17 -16.33
C HIS A 71 -18.27 -7.19 -17.47
N LYS A 72 -19.31 -7.35 -18.29
CA LYS A 72 -19.34 -8.28 -19.42
C LYS A 72 -18.28 -7.92 -20.46
N ASN A 73 -18.17 -6.64 -20.80
CA ASN A 73 -17.18 -6.14 -21.75
C ASN A 73 -15.75 -6.37 -21.26
N LEU A 74 -15.50 -6.10 -19.97
CA LEU A 74 -14.20 -6.35 -19.34
C LEU A 74 -13.83 -7.84 -19.38
N MET A 75 -14.74 -8.73 -18.97
CA MET A 75 -14.49 -10.17 -18.97
C MET A 75 -14.26 -10.72 -20.39
N THR A 76 -14.97 -10.18 -21.37
CA THR A 76 -14.77 -10.55 -22.78
C THR A 76 -13.35 -10.18 -23.22
N ALA A 77 -12.90 -8.95 -22.96
CA ALA A 77 -11.55 -8.49 -23.28
C ALA A 77 -10.46 -9.30 -22.56
N LEU A 78 -10.61 -9.56 -21.25
CA LEU A 78 -9.66 -10.37 -20.48
C LEU A 78 -9.55 -11.80 -21.02
N SER A 79 -10.69 -12.43 -21.32
CA SER A 79 -10.70 -13.80 -21.86
C SER A 79 -10.03 -13.91 -23.23
N ALA A 80 -10.13 -12.85 -24.05
CA ALA A 80 -9.47 -12.77 -25.34
C ALA A 80 -7.94 -12.63 -25.20
N ILE A 81 -7.46 -11.97 -24.13
CA ILE A 81 -6.03 -11.81 -23.86
C ILE A 81 -5.43 -13.08 -23.24
N THR A 82 -6.16 -13.75 -22.34
CA THR A 82 -5.65 -14.96 -21.65
C THR A 82 -5.66 -16.22 -22.51
N ARG A 83 -6.41 -16.24 -23.63
CA ARG A 83 -6.45 -17.38 -24.56
C ARG A 83 -5.29 -17.38 -25.57
N THR A 84 -4.52 -16.29 -25.63
CA THR A 84 -3.41 -16.08 -26.57
C THR A 84 -2.04 -16.33 -25.93
N ARG A 85 -1.99 -16.94 -24.74
CA ARG A 85 -0.76 -17.25 -24.00
C ARG A 85 -0.69 -18.72 -23.61
#